data_AF-A0A3G2S3P9-F1
#
_entry.id   AF-A0A3G2S3P9-F1
#
_cell.length_a   1.000
_cell.length_b   1.000
_cell.length_c   1.000
_cell.angle_alpha   90.00
_cell.angle_beta   90.00
_cell.angle_gamma   90.00
#
_symmetry.space_group_name_H-M   'P 1'
#
loop_
_entity.id
_entity.type
_entity.pdbx_description
1 polymer ?
#
loop_
_entity_poly.entity_id
_entity_poly.type
_entity_poly.pdbx_seq_one_letter_code
_entity_poly.pdbx_strand_id
1 'polypeptide(L)'
;MPPSRRAASLQSVIAALETGAGARKLPKAIESLQLRVPRKFENKRDWSFLRKELPRLVYHNPDLQVNVEHPDNAPPSMIVHFTNMPERTIIFGDKSSADITSELLAMAQHT
;
A
#
# COMPACT_ATOMS: atom_id res chain seq x y z
N MET A 1 -11.63 -34.48 6.56
CA MET A 1 -11.41 -34.29 5.11
C MET A 1 -10.41 -33.18 4.90
N PRO A 2 -9.39 -33.34 4.04
CA PRO A 2 -8.49 -32.23 3.70
C PRO A 2 -9.27 -31.13 2.95
N PRO A 3 -8.91 -29.85 3.13
CA PRO A 3 -9.53 -28.77 2.40
C PRO A 3 -9.37 -28.98 0.89
N SER A 4 -10.39 -28.61 0.11
CA SER A 4 -10.26 -28.60 -1.35
C SER A 4 -9.07 -27.72 -1.77
N ARG A 5 -8.43 -28.02 -2.90
CA ARG A 5 -7.28 -27.22 -3.40
C ARG A 5 -7.58 -25.71 -3.47
N ARG A 6 -8.85 -25.35 -3.73
CA ARG A 6 -9.33 -23.96 -3.72
C ARG A 6 -9.33 -23.36 -2.31
N ALA A 7 -9.83 -24.09 -1.31
CA ALA A 7 -9.84 -23.62 0.08
C ALA A 7 -8.41 -23.44 0.63
N ALA A 8 -7.49 -24.36 0.33
CA ALA A 8 -6.08 -24.23 0.73
C ALA A 8 -5.41 -23.01 0.06
N SER A 9 -5.73 -22.73 -1.21
CA SER A 9 -5.23 -21.55 -1.92
C SER A 9 -5.79 -20.23 -1.38
N LEU A 10 -7.03 -20.22 -0.90
CA LEU A 10 -7.60 -19.02 -0.29
C LEU A 10 -7.00 -18.77 1.09
N GLN A 11 -6.79 -19.83 1.88
CA GLN A 11 -6.12 -19.72 3.18
C GLN A 11 -4.70 -19.17 3.05
N SER A 12 -3.93 -19.57 2.04
CA SER A 12 -2.59 -19.03 1.83
C SER A 12 -2.60 -17.55 1.43
N VAL A 13 -3.60 -17.11 0.66
CA VAL A 13 -3.78 -15.70 0.30
C VAL A 13 -4.14 -14.87 1.54
N ILE A 14 -5.09 -15.33 2.35
CA ILE A 14 -5.48 -14.64 3.59
C ILE A 14 -4.29 -14.53 4.54
N ALA A 15 -3.56 -15.63 4.76
CA ALA A 15 -2.36 -15.62 5.59
C ALA A 15 -1.29 -14.64 5.09
N ALA A 16 -1.17 -14.47 3.76
CA ALA A 16 -0.25 -13.50 3.17
C ALA A 16 -0.71 -12.04 3.29
N LEU A 17 -2.03 -11.80 3.46
CA LEU A 17 -2.62 -10.48 3.72
C LEU A 17 -2.50 -10.07 5.20
N GLU A 18 -2.61 -11.03 6.11
CA GLU A 18 -2.54 -10.82 7.56
C GLU A 18 -1.12 -10.59 8.10
N THR A 19 -0.09 -10.78 7.26
CA THR A 19 1.31 -10.72 7.67
C THR A 19 2.12 -9.78 6.77
N GLY A 20 3.09 -9.06 7.35
CA GLY A 20 4.01 -8.18 6.61
C GLY A 20 4.00 -6.73 7.09
N ALA A 21 4.74 -5.86 6.39
CA ALA A 21 4.87 -4.45 6.78
C ALA A 21 3.55 -3.69 6.63
N GLY A 22 2.79 -3.97 5.56
CA GLY A 22 1.48 -3.35 5.29
C GLY A 22 0.33 -3.93 6.09
N ALA A 23 0.54 -5.00 6.87
CA ALA A 23 -0.49 -5.64 7.68
C ALA A 23 -0.74 -4.87 9.00
N ARG A 24 -1.01 -3.56 8.90
CA ARG A 24 -1.18 -2.66 10.04
C ARG A 24 -2.37 -1.74 9.84
N LYS A 25 -3.01 -1.38 10.95
CA LYS A 25 -4.05 -0.35 10.97
C LYS A 25 -3.42 1.03 10.85
N LEU A 26 -3.94 1.83 9.94
CA LEU A 26 -3.62 3.23 9.78
C LEU A 26 -4.42 4.06 10.80
N PRO A 27 -3.85 5.15 11.31
CA PRO A 27 -4.60 6.14 12.07
C PRO A 27 -5.76 6.71 11.27
N LYS A 28 -6.87 7.04 11.95
CA LYS A 28 -8.06 7.66 11.34
C LYS A 28 -7.80 9.03 10.71
N ALA A 29 -6.66 9.64 11.02
CA ALA A 29 -6.25 10.90 10.42
C ALA A 29 -5.89 10.78 8.93
N ILE A 30 -5.57 9.57 8.45
CA ILE A 30 -5.38 9.29 7.01
C ILE A 30 -6.74 9.00 6.39
N GLU A 31 -7.17 9.85 5.47
CA GLU A 31 -8.46 9.76 4.81
C GLU A 31 -8.37 8.93 3.51
N SER A 32 -7.35 9.21 2.70
CA SER A 32 -7.17 8.50 1.44
C SER A 32 -5.72 8.45 0.99
N LEU A 33 -5.42 7.51 0.10
CA LEU A 33 -4.14 7.40 -0.60
C LEU A 33 -4.36 7.61 -2.09
N GLN A 34 -3.54 8.44 -2.71
CA GLN A 34 -3.49 8.61 -4.16
C GLN A 34 -2.13 8.15 -4.68
N LEU A 35 -2.15 7.02 -5.38
CA LEU A 35 -0.96 6.40 -5.96
C LEU A 35 -0.78 6.92 -7.38
N ARG A 36 0.35 7.57 -7.63
CA ARG A 36 0.72 8.09 -8.95
C ARG A 36 1.84 7.22 -9.50
N VAL A 37 1.50 6.28 -10.37
CA VAL A 37 2.44 5.22 -10.80
C VAL A 37 2.31 4.96 -12.31
N PRO A 38 3.38 4.59 -13.02
CA PRO A 38 3.30 4.35 -14.45
C PRO A 38 2.41 3.14 -14.77
N ARG A 39 1.86 3.09 -16.00
CA ARG A 39 1.07 1.93 -16.46
C ARG A 39 1.90 0.66 -16.59
N LYS A 40 3.20 0.81 -16.86
CA LYS A 40 4.16 -0.29 -17.00
C LYS A 40 5.38 0.03 -16.14
N PHE A 41 5.76 -0.94 -15.32
CA PHE A 41 6.97 -0.86 -14.53
C PHE A 41 8.09 -1.57 -15.27
N GLU A 42 9.27 -0.95 -15.31
CA GLU A 42 10.45 -1.57 -15.92
C GLU A 42 10.97 -2.72 -15.06
N ASN A 43 10.92 -2.58 -13.73
CA ASN A 43 11.50 -3.54 -12.80
C ASN A 43 10.51 -4.06 -11.77
N LYS A 44 10.78 -5.28 -11.26
CA LYS A 44 9.92 -5.92 -10.25
C LYS A 44 9.84 -5.18 -8.92
N ARG A 45 10.90 -4.44 -8.58
CA ARG A 45 11.00 -3.65 -7.37
C ARG A 45 9.94 -2.56 -7.34
N ASP A 46 9.71 -1.91 -8.47
CA ASP A 46 8.98 -0.64 -8.55
C ASP A 46 7.46 -0.81 -8.37
N TRP A 47 6.93 -2.02 -8.59
CA TRP A 47 5.52 -2.37 -8.33
C TRP A 47 5.33 -3.28 -7.12
N SER A 48 6.41 -3.61 -6.40
CA SER A 48 6.35 -4.56 -5.28
C SER A 48 5.45 -4.05 -4.14
N PHE A 49 5.44 -2.74 -3.90
CA PHE A 49 4.51 -2.11 -2.96
C PHE A 49 3.05 -2.35 -3.37
N LEU A 50 2.69 -2.02 -4.62
CA LEU A 50 1.34 -2.18 -5.17
C LEU A 50 0.83 -3.64 -5.10
N ARG A 51 1.71 -4.61 -5.32
CA ARG A 51 1.32 -6.03 -5.36
C ARG A 51 1.34 -6.69 -3.98
N LYS A 52 2.20 -6.25 -3.07
CA LYS A 52 2.42 -6.93 -1.78
C LYS A 52 1.86 -6.14 -0.60
N GLU A 53 2.30 -4.90 -0.42
CA GLU A 53 1.99 -4.14 0.79
C GLU A 53 0.66 -3.40 0.70
N LEU A 54 0.31 -2.87 -0.48
CA LEU A 54 -0.98 -2.18 -0.66
C LEU A 54 -2.20 -3.09 -0.39
N PRO A 55 -2.27 -4.33 -0.90
CA PRO A 55 -3.40 -5.20 -0.60
C PRO A 55 -3.51 -5.53 0.90
N ARG A 56 -2.37 -5.65 1.60
CA ARG A 56 -2.33 -5.82 3.06
C ARG A 56 -2.90 -4.60 3.77
N LEU A 57 -2.47 -3.41 3.34
CA LEU A 57 -2.97 -2.15 3.91
C LEU A 57 -4.49 -2.03 3.73
N VAL A 58 -5.02 -2.28 2.53
CA VAL A 58 -6.47 -2.22 2.28
C VAL A 58 -7.22 -3.30 3.07
N TYR A 59 -6.66 -4.51 3.19
CA TYR A 59 -7.28 -5.58 3.98
C TYR A 59 -7.45 -5.21 5.46
N HIS A 60 -6.46 -4.53 6.05
CA HIS A 60 -6.52 -4.08 7.45
C HIS A 60 -7.24 -2.73 7.65
N ASN A 61 -7.50 -2.00 6.58
CA ASN A 61 -8.12 -0.67 6.59
C ASN A 61 -9.21 -0.58 5.51
N PRO A 62 -10.36 -1.26 5.72
CA PRO A 62 -11.39 -1.38 4.68
C PRO A 62 -12.04 -0.05 4.29
N ASP A 63 -12.02 0.93 5.19
CA ASP A 63 -12.56 2.27 4.94
C ASP A 63 -11.57 3.19 4.19
N LEU A 64 -10.34 2.74 3.98
CA LEU A 64 -9.31 3.51 3.30
C LEU A 64 -9.63 3.63 1.81
N GLN A 65 -9.81 4.86 1.34
CA GLN A 65 -9.95 5.11 -0.09
C GLN A 65 -8.58 5.10 -0.76
N VAL A 66 -8.44 4.32 -1.83
CA VAL A 66 -7.22 4.24 -2.62
C VAL A 66 -7.53 4.56 -4.08
N ASN A 67 -6.96 5.66 -4.57
CA ASN A 67 -7.05 6.07 -5.97
C ASN A 67 -5.71 5.81 -6.67
N VAL A 68 -5.76 5.30 -7.89
CA VAL A 68 -4.57 5.04 -8.71
C VAL A 68 -4.63 5.88 -9.97
N GLU A 69 -3.61 6.68 -10.18
CA GLU A 69 -3.40 7.51 -11.36
C GLU A 69 -2.15 7.08 -12.11
N HIS A 70 -2.18 7.28 -13.42
CA HIS A 70 -1.12 6.90 -14.33
C HIS A 70 -0.57 8.11 -15.09
N PRO A 71 0.25 8.94 -14.44
CA PRO A 71 0.91 10.06 -15.10
C PRO A 71 1.96 9.54 -16.10
N ASP A 72 2.09 10.21 -17.25
CA ASP A 72 2.99 9.77 -18.32
C ASP A 72 4.47 9.99 -18.01
N ASN A 73 4.82 11.04 -17.25
CA ASN A 73 6.21 11.45 -17.00
C ASN A 73 6.45 11.89 -15.54
N ALA A 74 5.98 11.11 -14.57
CA ALA A 74 6.24 11.38 -13.16
C ALA A 74 6.83 10.15 -12.46
N PRO A 75 7.75 10.35 -11.49
CA PRO A 75 8.26 9.26 -10.69
C PRO A 75 7.11 8.60 -9.89
N PRO A 76 7.16 7.27 -9.71
CA PRO A 76 6.19 6.58 -8.85
C PRO A 76 6.16 7.21 -7.45
N SER A 77 4.97 7.58 -7.01
CA SER A 77 4.77 8.26 -5.73
C SER A 77 3.40 7.94 -5.14
N MET A 78 3.25 8.23 -3.85
CA MET A 78 2.02 8.12 -3.11
C MET A 78 1.76 9.43 -2.38
N ILE A 79 0.61 10.04 -2.64
CA ILE A 79 0.11 11.18 -1.90
C ILE A 79 -0.79 10.65 -0.79
N VAL A 80 -0.50 11.06 0.43
CA VAL A 80 -1.25 10.72 1.64
C VAL A 80 -2.11 11.93 2.00
N HIS A 81 -3.42 11.75 1.92
CA HIS A 81 -4.40 12.77 2.27
C HIS A 81 -4.79 12.62 3.74
N PHE A 82 -4.66 13.71 4.50
CA PHE A 82 -4.98 13.75 5.92
C PHE A 82 -6.19 14.65 6.16
N THR A 83 -7.00 14.33 7.17
CA THR A 83 -8.22 15.11 7.49
C THR A 83 -7.91 16.55 7.92
N ASN A 84 -6.85 16.76 8.72
CA ASN A 84 -6.53 18.05 9.35
C ASN A 84 -5.08 18.50 9.13
N MET A 85 -4.39 17.93 8.14
CA MET A 85 -3.03 18.31 7.81
C MET A 85 -2.86 18.45 6.30
N PRO A 86 -1.86 19.22 5.85
CA PRO A 86 -1.46 19.20 4.46
C PRO A 86 -1.14 17.78 3.98
N GLU A 87 -1.53 17.49 2.74
CA GLU A 87 -1.14 16.25 2.07
C GLU A 87 0.39 16.10 2.06
N ARG A 88 0.86 14.85 2.15
CA ARG A 88 2.29 14.54 2.06
C ARG A 88 2.55 13.56 0.93
N THR A 89 3.64 13.78 0.21
CA THR A 89 4.03 12.92 -0.90
C THR A 89 5.22 12.04 -0.51
N ILE A 90 5.06 10.73 -0.69
CA ILE A 90 6.13 9.73 -0.59
C ILE A 90 6.55 9.38 -2.01
N ILE A 91 7.76 9.79 -2.40
CA ILE A 91 8.38 9.36 -3.65
C ILE A 91 8.99 7.97 -3.43
N PHE A 92 8.69 7.01 -4.30
CA PHE A 92 9.17 5.63 -4.15
C PHE A 92 10.68 5.55 -4.40
N GLY A 93 11.16 6.09 -5.52
CA GLY A 93 12.59 6.10 -5.86
C GLY A 93 13.22 4.70 -5.72
N ASP A 94 14.32 4.60 -4.97
CA ASP A 94 15.01 3.33 -4.68
C ASP A 94 14.52 2.62 -3.40
N LYS A 95 13.47 3.12 -2.74
CA LYS A 95 12.94 2.55 -1.50
C LYS A 95 12.36 1.16 -1.75
N SER A 96 12.57 0.24 -0.82
CA SER A 96 11.86 -1.03 -0.85
C SER A 96 10.38 -0.85 -0.49
N SER A 97 9.55 -1.84 -0.80
CA SER A 97 8.13 -1.80 -0.40
C SER A 97 7.94 -1.69 1.12
N ALA A 98 8.85 -2.29 1.90
CA ALA A 98 8.84 -2.21 3.35
C ALA A 98 9.21 -0.81 3.84
N ASP A 99 10.17 -0.15 3.19
CA ASP A 99 10.59 1.22 3.52
C ASP A 99 9.47 2.23 3.23
N ILE A 100 8.82 2.12 2.06
CA ILE A 100 7.66 2.95 1.68
C ILE A 100 6.56 2.81 2.74
N THR A 101 6.30 1.59 3.19
CA THR A 101 5.28 1.33 4.22
C THR A 101 5.70 1.90 5.57
N SER A 102 6.98 1.77 5.93
CA SER A 102 7.50 2.30 7.19
C SER A 102 7.45 3.82 7.24
N GLU A 103 7.74 4.48 6.12
CA GLU A 103 7.63 5.92 5.95
C GLU A 103 6.17 6.39 6.05
N LEU A 104 5.23 5.69 5.40
CA LEU A 104 3.79 5.94 5.56
C LEU A 104 3.38 5.89 7.04
N LEU A 105 3.79 4.84 7.75
CA LEU A 105 3.45 4.66 9.17
C LEU A 105 4.11 5.71 10.06
N ALA A 106 5.35 6.10 9.77
CA ALA A 106 6.03 7.16 10.50
C ALA A 106 5.35 8.52 10.29
N MET A 107 4.91 8.83 9.06
CA MET A 107 4.12 10.04 8.80
C MET A 107 2.81 10.04 9.57
N ALA A 108 2.20 8.85 9.73
CA ALA A 108 0.96 8.67 10.46
C ALA A 108 1.11 8.80 11.99
N GLN A 109 2.31 8.65 12.56
CA GLN A 109 2.56 8.81 14.00
C GLN A 109 2.61 10.28 14.45
N HIS A 110 2.77 11.21 13.51
CA HIS A 110 2.88 12.65 13.79
C HIS A 110 1.62 13.44 13.40
N THR A 111 0.47 12.76 13.32
CA THR A 111 -0.87 13.32 13.06
C THR A 111 -1.67 13.43 14.34
#